data_AF-A0A7C3E7Q0-F1
#
_entry.id   AF-A0A7C3E7Q0-F1
#
_cell.length_a   1.000
_cell.length_b   1.000
_cell.length_c   1.000
_cell.angle_alpha   90.00
_cell.angle_beta   90.00
_cell.angle_gamma   90.00
#
_symmetry.space_group_name_H-M   'P 1'
#
loop_
_entity.id
_entity.type
_entity.pdbx_description
1 polymer ?
#
loop_
_entity_poly.entity_id
_entity_poly.type
_entity_poly.pdbx_seq_one_letter_code
_entity_poly.pdbx_strand_id
1 'polypeptide(L)'
;MTTLRTKNIFRTIFEIMLIIALAFTLYPRTFGWRDHLVYFVPTKEKVAAITFDDGPHPVFTPEILAILDKYNVKATFFMIGQE
;
A
#
# COMPACT_ATOMS: atom_id res chain seq x y z
N MET A 1 27.26 -20.27 43.48
CA MET A 1 27.64 -20.08 42.05
C MET A 1 26.45 -20.07 41.08
N THR A 2 25.29 -20.62 41.42
CA THR A 2 24.10 -20.67 40.54
C THR A 2 23.34 -19.35 40.42
N THR A 3 23.26 -18.56 41.50
CA THR A 3 22.53 -17.29 41.57
C THR A 3 23.12 -16.16 40.72
N LEU A 4 24.45 -16.11 40.58
CA LEU A 4 25.14 -15.17 39.70
C LEU A 4 24.89 -15.52 38.22
N ARG A 5 24.80 -16.81 37.89
CA ARG A 5 24.52 -17.29 36.52
C ARG A 5 23.08 -16.97 36.10
N THR A 6 22.08 -17.17 36.98
CA THR A 6 20.69 -16.80 36.68
C THR A 6 20.48 -15.29 36.58
N LYS A 7 21.08 -14.47 37.46
CA LYS A 7 21.03 -13.01 37.35
C LYS A 7 21.59 -12.50 36.01
N ASN A 8 22.67 -13.12 35.52
CA ASN A 8 23.24 -12.78 34.21
C ASN A 8 22.30 -13.15 33.06
N ILE A 9 21.58 -14.27 33.15
CA ILE A 9 20.60 -14.69 32.14
C ILE A 9 19.44 -13.68 32.06
N PHE A 10 18.87 -13.27 33.19
CA PHE A 10 17.78 -12.28 33.19
C PHE A 10 18.23 -10.93 32.63
N ARG A 11 19.45 -10.49 32.97
CA ARG A 11 20.02 -9.27 32.39
C ARG A 11 20.18 -9.39 30.88
N THR A 12 20.74 -10.49 30.38
CA THR A 12 20.91 -10.72 28.94
C THR A 12 19.58 -10.74 28.20
N ILE A 13 18.54 -11.38 28.74
CA ILE A 13 17.20 -11.40 28.14
C ILE A 13 16.65 -9.96 28.07
N PHE A 14 16.79 -9.19 29.14
CA PHE A 14 16.33 -7.80 29.18
C PHE A 14 17.03 -6.92 28.15
N GLU A 15 18.35 -7.05 27.99
CA GLU A 15 19.10 -6.31 26.96
C GLU A 15 18.67 -6.70 25.54
N ILE A 16 18.44 -8.00 25.29
CA ILE A 16 17.92 -8.46 23.98
C ILE A 16 16.53 -7.86 23.72
N MET A 17 15.66 -7.85 24.72
CA MET A 17 14.33 -7.22 24.59
C MET A 17 14.42 -5.73 24.31
N LEU A 18 15.34 -5.01 24.96
CA LEU A 18 15.58 -3.58 24.69
C LEU A 18 16.09 -3.37 23.26
N ILE A 19 17.02 -4.18 22.79
CA ILE A 19 17.56 -4.11 21.42
C ILE A 19 16.45 -4.40 20.40
N ILE A 20 15.60 -5.39 20.64
CA ILE A 20 14.46 -5.70 19.75
C ILE A 20 13.44 -4.55 19.75
N ALA A 21 13.12 -3.99 20.92
CA ALA A 21 12.20 -2.86 21.02
C ALA A 21 12.75 -1.63 20.30
N LEU A 22 14.05 -1.34 20.46
CA LEU A 22 14.74 -0.26 19.76
C LEU A 22 14.82 -0.53 18.26
N ALA A 23 15.10 -1.76 17.85
CA ALA A 23 15.08 -2.15 16.45
C ALA A 23 13.67 -1.98 15.86
N PHE A 24 12.60 -2.29 16.59
CA PHE A 24 11.22 -2.12 16.11
C PHE A 24 10.78 -0.65 16.02
N THR A 25 11.30 0.23 16.88
CA THR A 25 11.03 1.67 16.80
C THR A 25 11.85 2.38 15.72
N LEU A 26 13.10 1.94 15.52
CA LEU A 26 14.00 2.49 14.51
C LEU A 26 13.84 1.85 13.13
N TYR A 27 13.33 0.62 13.07
CA TYR A 27 12.96 -0.02 11.81
C TYR A 27 11.84 0.84 11.23
N PRO A 28 12.09 1.48 10.08
CA PRO A 28 11.19 2.50 9.61
C PRO A 28 9.84 1.86 9.35
N ARG A 29 8.81 2.35 10.06
CA ARG A 29 7.40 2.01 9.82
C ARG A 29 6.92 2.34 8.41
N THR A 30 7.79 2.88 7.57
CA THR A 30 7.57 3.07 6.14
C THR A 30 7.62 1.76 5.37
N PHE A 31 8.25 0.70 5.90
CA PHE A 31 8.27 -0.60 5.24
C PHE A 31 6.97 -1.36 5.53
N GLY A 32 5.96 -1.12 4.69
CA GLY A 32 4.73 -1.91 4.68
C GLY A 32 3.46 -1.07 4.59
N TRP A 33 2.67 -1.41 3.57
CA TRP A 33 1.28 -1.03 3.28
C TRP A 33 1.00 0.17 2.38
N ARG A 34 1.89 1.16 2.22
CA ARG A 34 1.63 2.32 1.33
C ARG A 34 2.49 2.39 0.06
N ASP A 35 3.51 1.56 -0.06
CA ASP A 35 4.50 1.67 -1.15
C ASP A 35 3.95 1.26 -2.54
N HIS A 36 2.73 0.70 -2.62
CA HIS A 36 2.09 0.32 -3.89
C HIS A 36 1.10 1.36 -4.43
N LEU A 37 0.88 2.48 -3.72
CA LEU A 37 -0.05 3.53 -4.17
C LEU A 37 0.65 4.47 -5.15
N VAL A 38 0.33 4.32 -6.43
CA VAL A 38 0.83 5.18 -7.50
C VAL A 38 -0.19 6.28 -7.78
N TYR A 39 0.05 7.49 -7.25
CA TYR A 39 -0.81 8.66 -7.48
C TYR A 39 -0.43 9.45 -8.73
N PHE A 40 0.85 9.40 -9.12
CA PHE A 40 1.35 10.04 -10.33
C PHE A 40 2.58 9.31 -10.84
N VAL A 41 2.84 9.42 -12.14
CA VAL A 41 4.07 8.93 -12.76
C VAL A 41 4.77 10.14 -13.40
N PRO A 42 6.02 10.45 -13.03
CA PRO A 42 6.78 11.51 -13.69
C PRO A 42 6.91 11.22 -15.19
N THR A 43 6.49 12.17 -16.02
CA THR A 43 6.61 12.10 -17.48
C THR A 43 6.89 13.48 -18.06
N LYS A 44 7.48 13.52 -19.24
CA LYS A 44 7.70 14.75 -20.02
C LYS A 44 6.51 15.10 -20.91
N GLU A 45 5.58 14.16 -21.08
CA GLU A 45 4.43 14.31 -21.94
C GLU A 45 3.25 14.95 -21.18
N LYS A 46 2.44 15.76 -21.86
CA LYS A 46 1.21 16.34 -21.29
C LYS A 46 0.08 15.33 -21.34
N VAL A 47 0.11 14.35 -20.45
CA VAL A 47 -0.85 13.24 -20.41
C VAL A 47 -1.51 13.12 -19.02
N ALA A 48 -2.69 12.53 -19.01
CA ALA A 48 -3.43 12.17 -17.80
C ALA A 48 -3.98 10.74 -17.94
N ALA A 49 -4.05 10.01 -16.83
CA ALA A 49 -4.73 8.73 -16.75
C ALA A 49 -6.15 8.95 -16.21
N ILE A 50 -7.15 8.41 -16.88
CA ILE A 50 -8.55 8.45 -16.44
C ILE A 50 -8.89 7.08 -15.85
N THR A 51 -9.40 7.08 -14.62
CA THR A 51 -9.79 5.86 -13.91
C THR A 51 -11.20 5.99 -13.34
N PHE A 52 -11.93 4.88 -13.31
CA PHE A 52 -13.27 4.79 -12.73
C PHE A 52 -13.31 3.66 -11.71
N ASP A 53 -13.84 3.93 -10.53
CA ASP A 53 -14.06 2.94 -9.47
C ASP A 53 -15.51 2.41 -9.52
N ASP A 54 -15.76 1.28 -8.87
CA ASP A 54 -17.11 0.71 -8.64
C ASP A 54 -17.91 0.36 -9.92
N GLY A 55 -17.23 -0.07 -10.98
CA GLY A 55 -17.86 -0.51 -12.23
C GLY A 55 -18.27 -2.00 -12.27
N PRO A 56 -19.25 -2.39 -13.12
CA PRO A 56 -20.01 -1.55 -14.05
C PRO A 56 -21.37 -1.12 -13.47
N HIS A 57 -21.69 0.16 -13.56
CA HIS A 57 -23.03 0.66 -13.27
C HIS A 57 -23.95 0.46 -14.51
N PRO A 58 -25.16 -0.10 -14.37
CA PRO A 58 -25.99 -0.50 -15.51
C PRO A 58 -26.39 0.65 -16.46
N VAL A 59 -26.55 1.87 -15.91
CA VAL A 59 -26.90 3.08 -16.69
C VAL A 59 -25.66 3.87 -17.13
N PHE A 60 -24.83 4.29 -16.18
CA PHE A 60 -23.71 5.20 -16.48
C PHE A 60 -22.52 4.56 -17.20
N THR A 61 -22.19 3.29 -16.96
CA THR A 61 -21.03 2.67 -17.62
C THR A 61 -21.19 2.65 -19.15
N PRO A 62 -22.34 2.26 -19.74
CA PRO A 62 -22.57 2.41 -21.18
C PRO A 62 -22.42 3.84 -21.71
N GLU A 63 -22.94 4.85 -21.00
CA GLU A 63 -22.84 6.26 -21.41
C GLU A 63 -21.39 6.76 -21.40
N ILE A 64 -20.64 6.41 -20.36
CA ILE A 64 -19.21 6.74 -20.24
C ILE A 64 -18.42 6.08 -21.39
N LEU A 65 -18.68 4.80 -21.68
CA LEU A 65 -18.02 4.08 -22.76
C LEU A 65 -18.30 4.72 -24.13
N ALA A 66 -19.54 5.16 -24.38
CA ALA A 66 -19.89 5.86 -25.63
C ALA A 66 -19.14 7.19 -25.79
N ILE A 67 -18.93 7.93 -24.69
CA ILE A 67 -18.15 9.17 -24.71
C ILE A 67 -16.66 8.87 -24.96
N LEU A 68 -16.09 7.89 -24.26
CA LEU A 68 -14.70 7.50 -24.44
C LEU A 68 -14.43 7.05 -25.88
N ASP A 69 -15.32 6.25 -26.46
CA ASP A 69 -15.24 5.80 -27.85
C ASP A 69 -15.33 6.97 -28.85
N LYS A 70 -16.30 7.87 -28.65
CA LYS A 70 -16.48 9.07 -29.48
C LYS A 70 -15.20 9.91 -29.58
N TYR A 71 -14.43 10.02 -28.50
CA TYR A 71 -13.19 10.79 -28.47
C TYR A 71 -11.93 9.93 -28.66
N ASN A 72 -12.08 8.62 -28.91
CA ASN A 72 -10.98 7.66 -29.00
C ASN A 72 -10.02 7.73 -27.80
N VAL A 73 -10.58 7.83 -26.59
CA VAL A 73 -9.85 7.93 -25.32
C VAL A 73 -9.87 6.58 -24.59
N LYS A 74 -8.74 6.21 -23.99
CA LYS A 74 -8.63 5.02 -23.15
C LYS A 74 -8.78 5.39 -21.66
N ALA A 75 -9.43 4.51 -20.89
CA ALA A 75 -9.57 4.64 -19.45
C ALA A 75 -9.44 3.27 -18.77
N THR A 76 -9.13 3.27 -17.47
CA THR A 76 -9.07 2.05 -16.64
C THR A 76 -10.31 1.97 -15.75
N PHE A 77 -10.95 0.81 -15.69
CA PHE A 77 -12.08 0.55 -14.78
C PHE A 77 -11.62 -0.40 -13.67
N PHE A 78 -11.72 0.04 -12.43
CA PHE A 78 -11.54 -0.78 -11.24
C PHE A 78 -12.89 -1.41 -10.89
N MET A 79 -13.07 -2.64 -11.36
CA MET A 79 -14.33 -3.37 -11.26
C MET A 79 -14.53 -3.91 -9.85
N ILE A 80 -15.74 -3.81 -9.34
CA ILE A 80 -16.17 -4.61 -8.19
C ILE A 80 -16.65 -5.97 -8.69
N GLY A 81 -16.46 -7.01 -7.86
CA GLY A 81 -17.00 -8.33 -8.15
C GLY A 81 -18.53 -8.34 -8.14
N GLN A 82 -19.12 -9.43 -8.61
CA GLN A 82 -20.54 -9.71 -8.40
C GLN A 82 -20.73 -10.26 -6.99
N GLU A 83 -21.74 -9.78 -6.27
CA GLU A 83 -22.29 -10.50 -5.10
C GLU A 83 -22.95 -11.81 -5.54
#